data_AF-A0A512UPH0-F1
#
_entry.id   AF-A0A512UPH0-F1
#
_cell.length_a   1.000
_cell.length_b   1.000
_cell.length_c   1.000
_cell.angle_alpha   90.00
_cell.angle_beta   90.00
_cell.angle_gamma   90.00
#
_symmetry.space_group_name_H-M   'P 1'
#
loop_
_entity.id
_entity.type
_entity.pdbx_description
1 polymer ?
#
loop_
_entity_poly.entity_id
_entity_poly.type
_entity_poly.pdbx_seq_one_letter_code
_entity_poly.pdbx_strand_id
1 'polypeptide(L)'
;MDCSPRSWKLSPNTIPKHSEWAKLIMERSVKVLKDHNVDLDLLIAKFSTGVYFEDNRSVISDTVMKSVNILLGASSSKNTFLHLYLAIMVLIFPTILASDQEVSVASKMQLRASVNDCIRKLEDEIPTLASVDHRSLIIILRKMIHINEMTSTSVKPCHVVDVFEEMISDTDLISTKVDGSSQSSPLEQLFIKAAINAHNAYNLNTSPISSDARSAENLTHILNIGKTFQQVSLLVTRTIQQIRLGLREEDAGNDVPYQVFLLSTKLFHEITLSFPEIQQLPIPIITFIIILCATNEWQNVSFVRYASRGPDLSKETFKSWWVFSSMYQEYISVISELVALSHTLS
;
A
#
# COMPACT_ATOMS: atom_id res chain seq x y z
N MET A 1 -10.70 -10.60 5.62
CA MET A 1 -9.98 -9.93 6.74
C MET A 1 -9.68 -8.52 6.29
N ASP A 2 -10.17 -7.49 6.98
CA ASP A 2 -9.79 -6.10 6.68
C ASP A 2 -8.48 -5.77 7.41
N CYS A 3 -7.42 -5.51 6.65
CA CYS A 3 -6.13 -5.08 7.15
C CYS A 3 -5.76 -3.66 6.69
N SER A 4 -6.78 -2.83 6.41
CA SER A 4 -6.57 -1.44 6.05
C SER A 4 -5.84 -0.71 7.18
N PRO A 5 -4.83 0.14 6.88
CA PRO A 5 -4.12 0.88 7.92
C PRO A 5 -4.90 2.11 8.42
N ARG A 6 -5.87 2.60 7.64
CA ARG A 6 -6.61 3.83 7.91
C ARG A 6 -8.08 3.72 7.55
N SER A 7 -8.87 4.65 8.07
CA SER A 7 -10.19 4.92 7.50
C SER A 7 -10.03 5.63 6.15
N TRP A 8 -10.76 5.14 5.14
CA TRP A 8 -10.72 5.69 3.77
C TRP A 8 -11.64 6.89 3.56
N LYS A 9 -12.33 7.35 4.61
CA LYS A 9 -13.14 8.58 4.54
C LYS A 9 -12.20 9.78 4.50
N LEU A 10 -12.15 10.45 3.35
CA LEU A 10 -11.42 11.70 3.18
C LEU A 10 -12.09 12.82 3.98
N SER A 11 -11.28 13.64 4.65
CA SER A 11 -11.74 14.81 5.37
C SER A 11 -10.67 15.89 5.24
N PRO A 12 -10.93 16.98 4.48
CA PRO A 12 -9.94 18.01 4.22
C PRO A 12 -9.39 18.62 5.51
N ASN A 13 -8.08 18.87 5.54
CA ASN A 13 -7.35 19.44 6.68
C ASN A 13 -7.53 18.65 7.98
N THR A 14 -7.66 17.33 7.89
CA THR A 14 -7.72 16.46 9.08
C THR A 14 -6.75 15.31 8.95
N ILE A 15 -6.11 14.96 10.07
CA ILE A 15 -5.22 13.80 10.13
C ILE A 15 -6.04 12.51 9.93
N PRO A 16 -5.65 11.64 8.99
CA PRO A 16 -6.31 10.37 8.79
C PRO A 16 -6.35 9.52 10.06
N LYS A 17 -7.54 9.00 10.37
CA LYS A 17 -7.73 8.09 11.50
C LYS A 17 -7.28 6.68 11.14
N HIS A 18 -6.75 5.95 12.13
CA HIS A 18 -6.56 4.50 12.04
C HIS A 18 -7.88 3.78 11.74
N SER A 19 -7.80 2.66 11.03
CA SER A 19 -8.91 1.70 10.98
C SER A 19 -9.05 0.97 12.32
N GLU A 20 -10.12 0.20 12.49
CA GLU A 20 -10.27 -0.62 13.69
C GLU A 20 -9.16 -1.69 13.80
N TRP A 21 -8.80 -2.33 12.70
CA TRP A 21 -7.69 -3.30 12.65
C TRP A 21 -6.36 -2.68 13.11
N ALA A 22 -6.02 -1.51 12.56
CA ALA A 22 -4.78 -0.81 12.89
C ALA A 22 -4.76 -0.35 14.35
N LYS A 23 -5.90 0.14 14.85
CA LYS A 23 -6.05 0.55 16.25
C LYS A 23 -5.84 -0.61 17.21
N LEU A 24 -6.46 -1.76 16.96
CA LEU A 24 -6.30 -2.96 17.81
C LEU A 24 -4.84 -3.45 17.87
N ILE A 25 -4.14 -3.46 16.74
CA ILE A 25 -2.73 -3.84 16.68
C ILE A 25 -1.84 -2.84 17.42
N MET A 26 -2.12 -1.54 17.25
CA MET A 26 -1.43 -0.47 17.95
C MET A 26 -1.57 -0.64 19.46
N GLU A 27 -2.80 -0.74 19.96
CA GLU A 27 -3.10 -0.84 21.40
C GLU A 27 -2.43 -2.06 22.01
N ARG A 28 -2.45 -3.21 21.33
CA ARG A 28 -1.76 -4.42 21.78
C ARG A 28 -0.26 -4.20 21.90
N SER A 29 0.37 -3.64 20.87
CA SER A 29 1.83 -3.43 20.86
C SER A 29 2.25 -2.40 21.90
N VAL A 30 1.51 -1.30 22.03
CA VAL A 30 1.74 -0.27 23.06
C VAL A 30 1.59 -0.87 24.46
N LYS A 31 0.61 -1.75 24.69
CA LYS A 31 0.44 -2.43 25.98
C LYS A 31 1.68 -3.24 26.37
N VAL A 32 2.20 -4.06 25.45
CA VAL A 32 3.43 -4.84 25.70
C VAL A 32 4.62 -3.91 25.96
N LEU A 33 4.76 -2.83 25.21
CA LEU A 33 5.85 -1.87 25.38
C LEU A 33 5.80 -1.17 26.75
N LYS A 34 4.61 -0.86 27.27
CA LYS A 34 4.42 -0.27 28.60
C LYS A 34 4.93 -1.19 29.72
N ASP A 35 4.76 -2.50 29.59
CA ASP A 35 5.30 -3.49 30.55
C ASP A 35 6.84 -3.47 30.60
N HIS A 36 7.48 -2.93 29.56
CA HIS A 36 8.93 -2.71 29.45
C HIS A 36 9.35 -1.24 29.68
N ASN A 37 8.48 -0.41 30.29
CA ASN A 37 8.71 1.02 30.54
C ASN A 37 8.91 1.87 29.28
N VAL A 38 8.44 1.40 28.12
CA VAL A 38 8.42 2.18 26.89
C VAL A 38 7.04 2.85 26.75
N ASP A 39 7.01 4.17 26.89
CA ASP A 39 5.80 4.97 26.77
C ASP A 39 5.75 5.69 25.40
N LEU A 40 4.71 5.41 24.63
CA LEU A 40 4.43 6.02 23.32
C LEU A 40 3.25 6.99 23.34
N ASP A 41 2.60 7.23 24.49
CA ASP A 41 1.37 8.03 24.57
C ASP A 41 1.58 9.47 24.08
N LEU A 42 2.72 10.08 24.44
CA LEU A 42 3.08 11.42 23.96
C LEU A 42 3.26 11.47 22.43
N LEU A 43 3.91 10.45 21.85
CA LEU A 43 4.10 10.37 20.41
C LEU A 43 2.74 10.21 19.69
N ILE A 44 1.86 9.35 20.22
CA ILE A 44 0.52 9.14 19.68
C ILE A 44 -0.30 10.45 19.73
N ALA A 45 -0.25 11.18 20.84
CA ALA A 45 -0.94 12.47 20.99
C ALA A 45 -0.41 13.55 20.05
N LYS A 46 0.90 13.56 19.78
CA LYS A 46 1.50 14.48 18.80
C LYS A 46 1.10 14.13 17.37
N PHE A 47 1.03 12.84 17.03
CA PHE A 47 0.56 12.40 15.72
C PHE A 47 -0.91 12.73 15.45
N SER A 48 -1.78 12.59 16.46
CA SER A 48 -3.20 12.94 16.31
C SER A 48 -3.44 14.44 16.12
N THR A 49 -2.46 15.28 16.49
CA THR A 49 -2.48 16.74 16.32
C THR A 49 -1.62 17.22 15.15
N GLY A 50 -0.98 16.31 14.40
CA GLY A 50 -0.15 16.65 13.24
C GLY A 50 1.21 17.27 13.57
N VAL A 51 1.72 17.09 14.79
CA VAL A 51 2.99 17.64 15.25
C VAL A 51 4.11 16.61 15.09
N TYR A 52 4.94 16.76 14.05
CA TYR A 52 6.06 15.85 13.75
C TYR A 52 7.42 16.38 14.21
N PHE A 53 7.52 17.70 14.39
CA PHE A 53 8.69 18.41 14.90
C PHE A 53 8.30 19.34 16.04
N GLU A 54 9.14 19.43 17.06
CA GLU A 54 8.99 20.37 18.17
C GLU A 54 10.38 20.88 18.55
N ASP A 55 10.55 22.21 18.69
CA ASP A 55 11.82 22.84 19.05
C ASP A 55 13.03 22.40 18.19
N ASN A 56 12.84 22.28 16.87
CA ASN A 56 13.82 21.76 15.90
C ASN A 56 14.29 20.31 16.15
N ARG A 57 13.54 19.54 16.95
CA ARG A 57 13.81 18.12 17.21
C ARG A 57 12.76 17.23 16.55
N SER A 58 13.23 16.10 16.00
CA SER A 58 12.36 15.08 15.44
C SER A 58 11.71 14.27 16.57
N VAL A 59 10.39 14.38 16.69
CA VAL A 59 9.63 13.69 17.74
C VAL A 59 9.70 12.17 17.57
N ILE A 60 9.65 11.69 16.31
CA ILE A 60 9.72 10.25 15.99
C ILE A 60 11.09 9.72 16.37
N SER A 61 12.15 10.35 15.86
CA SER A 61 13.53 9.93 16.04
C SER A 61 13.90 9.85 17.51
N ASP A 62 13.65 10.91 18.28
CA ASP A 62 13.97 10.96 19.70
C ASP A 62 13.18 9.89 20.50
N THR A 63 11.90 9.69 20.19
CA THR A 63 11.07 8.67 20.86
C THR A 63 11.54 7.26 20.53
N VAL A 64 11.85 6.97 19.27
CA VAL A 64 12.32 5.65 18.83
C VAL A 64 13.67 5.33 19.48
N MET A 65 14.62 6.26 19.44
CA MET A 65 15.95 6.04 20.02
C MET A 65 15.88 5.87 21.54
N LYS A 66 15.07 6.68 22.24
CA LYS A 66 14.82 6.49 23.67
C LYS A 66 14.22 5.12 23.96
N SER A 67 13.23 4.70 23.18
CA SER A 67 12.56 3.40 23.35
C SER A 67 13.53 2.24 23.13
N VAL A 68 14.33 2.30 22.07
CA VAL A 68 15.39 1.31 21.79
C VAL A 68 16.37 1.22 22.96
N ASN A 69 16.87 2.35 23.47
CA ASN A 69 17.80 2.37 24.58
C ASN A 69 17.21 1.78 25.87
N ILE A 70 15.94 2.03 26.16
CA ILE A 70 15.23 1.41 27.29
C ILE A 70 15.17 -0.11 27.11
N LEU A 71 14.75 -0.58 25.93
CA LEU A 71 14.63 -2.01 25.65
C LEU A 71 15.99 -2.72 25.73
N LEU A 72 17.06 -2.09 25.25
CA LEU A 72 18.43 -2.58 25.34
C LEU A 72 18.92 -2.64 26.78
N GLY A 73 18.72 -1.57 27.55
CA GLY A 73 19.11 -1.53 28.97
C GLY A 73 18.40 -2.60 29.81
N ALA A 74 17.16 -2.92 29.45
CA ALA A 74 16.37 -3.99 30.05
C ALA A 74 16.68 -5.39 29.48
N SER A 75 17.60 -5.52 28.51
CA SER A 75 17.88 -6.79 27.80
C SER A 75 16.62 -7.46 27.26
N SER A 76 15.72 -6.66 26.68
CA SER A 76 14.41 -7.11 26.23
C SER A 76 14.51 -8.10 25.07
N SER A 77 13.50 -8.96 24.93
CA SER A 77 13.44 -9.96 23.86
C SER A 77 13.31 -9.31 22.47
N LYS A 78 13.72 -10.05 21.42
CA LYS A 78 13.50 -9.65 20.02
C LYS A 78 12.03 -9.29 19.74
N ASN A 79 11.08 -10.05 20.31
CA ASN A 79 9.65 -9.80 20.12
C ASN A 79 9.23 -8.43 20.67
N THR A 80 9.82 -7.98 21.77
CA THR A 80 9.54 -6.65 22.34
C THR A 80 9.99 -5.53 21.39
N PHE A 81 11.14 -5.67 20.72
CA PHE A 81 11.56 -4.72 19.67
C PHE A 81 10.62 -4.74 18.46
N LEU A 82 10.15 -5.92 18.06
CA LEU A 82 9.20 -6.07 16.98
C LEU A 82 7.86 -5.37 17.29
N HIS A 83 7.40 -5.37 18.55
CA HIS A 83 6.25 -4.56 18.97
C HIS A 83 6.51 -3.05 18.82
N LEU A 84 7.71 -2.57 19.15
CA LEU A 84 8.09 -1.17 18.91
C LEU A 84 8.01 -0.85 17.41
N TYR A 85 8.56 -1.71 16.56
CA TYR A 85 8.56 -1.49 15.12
C TYR A 85 7.15 -1.46 14.56
N LEU A 86 6.31 -2.42 14.97
CA LEU A 86 4.91 -2.49 14.56
C LEU A 86 4.14 -1.23 14.99
N ALA A 87 4.28 -0.81 16.25
CA ALA A 87 3.62 0.38 16.77
C ALA A 87 4.02 1.64 15.99
N ILE A 88 5.32 1.85 15.73
CA ILE A 88 5.78 3.02 14.98
C ILE A 88 5.27 3.00 13.55
N MET A 89 5.37 1.87 12.85
CA MET A 89 4.90 1.76 11.47
C MET A 89 3.39 1.99 11.37
N VAL A 90 2.58 1.37 12.24
CA VAL A 90 1.12 1.57 12.24
C VAL A 90 0.76 3.01 12.61
N LEU A 91 1.54 3.69 13.44
CA LEU A 91 1.25 5.06 13.88
C LEU A 91 1.35 6.04 12.72
N ILE A 92 2.44 5.95 11.97
CA ILE A 92 2.75 6.93 10.93
C ILE A 92 2.02 6.65 9.62
N PHE A 93 1.67 5.40 9.35
CA PHE A 93 1.20 4.98 8.02
C PHE A 93 -0.07 5.68 7.52
N PRO A 94 -1.11 5.95 8.34
CA PRO A 94 -2.26 6.73 7.89
C PRO A 94 -1.88 8.09 7.33
N THR A 95 -0.94 8.78 7.97
CA THR A 95 -0.47 10.11 7.54
C THR A 95 0.42 10.00 6.30
N ILE A 96 1.24 8.96 6.20
CA ILE A 96 2.04 8.68 5.00
C ILE A 96 1.16 8.58 3.75
N LEU A 97 -0.02 7.97 3.88
CA LEU A 97 -1.01 7.76 2.82
C LEU A 97 -1.95 8.96 2.59
N ALA A 98 -1.77 10.05 3.31
CA ALA A 98 -2.62 11.23 3.19
C ALA A 98 -2.36 11.97 1.87
N SER A 99 -3.44 12.47 1.25
CA SER A 99 -3.32 13.45 0.17
C SER A 99 -2.87 14.80 0.71
N ASP A 100 -2.49 15.70 -0.19
CA ASP A 100 -2.19 17.09 0.16
C ASP A 100 -3.43 17.88 0.61
N GLN A 101 -4.64 17.37 0.35
CA GLN A 101 -5.90 17.95 0.84
C GLN A 101 -6.19 17.56 2.30
N GLU A 102 -5.75 16.38 2.74
CA GLU A 102 -5.92 15.92 4.12
C GLU A 102 -4.82 16.47 5.02
N VAL A 103 -3.57 16.36 4.56
CA VAL A 103 -2.38 16.79 5.30
C VAL A 103 -1.53 17.67 4.40
N SER A 104 -1.28 18.90 4.82
CA SER A 104 -0.55 19.87 4.00
C SER A 104 0.83 19.36 3.55
N VAL A 105 1.29 19.83 2.38
CA VAL A 105 2.64 19.53 1.87
C VAL A 105 3.73 19.88 2.89
N ALA A 106 3.57 21.00 3.62
CA ALA A 106 4.50 21.41 4.67
C ALA A 106 4.59 20.39 5.81
N SER A 107 3.43 19.93 6.30
CA SER A 107 3.35 18.89 7.34
C SER A 107 3.92 17.55 6.85
N LYS A 108 3.70 17.18 5.58
CA LYS A 108 4.30 15.98 4.97
C LYS A 108 5.81 16.08 4.82
N MET A 109 6.34 17.26 4.46
CA MET A 109 7.79 17.52 4.45
C MET A 109 8.40 17.36 5.86
N GLN A 110 7.74 17.88 6.88
CA GLN A 110 8.15 17.67 8.27
C GLN A 110 8.10 16.19 8.67
N LEU A 111 7.04 15.46 8.31
CA LEU A 111 6.98 14.02 8.56
C LEU A 111 8.17 13.29 7.91
N ARG A 112 8.44 13.53 6.62
CA ARG A 112 9.58 12.93 5.90
C ARG A 112 10.91 13.26 6.55
N ALA A 113 11.14 14.51 6.92
CA ALA A 113 12.38 14.90 7.61
C ALA A 113 12.52 14.17 8.96
N SER A 114 11.43 13.98 9.69
CA SER A 114 11.42 13.30 10.98
C SER A 114 11.68 11.79 10.83
N VAL A 115 11.10 11.15 9.81
CA VAL A 115 11.34 9.72 9.52
C VAL A 115 12.76 9.51 8.99
N ASN A 116 13.28 10.40 8.14
CA ASN A 116 14.67 10.34 7.68
C ASN A 116 15.67 10.51 8.81
N ASP A 117 15.42 11.43 9.76
CA ASP A 117 16.28 11.58 10.94
C ASP A 117 16.28 10.30 11.79
N CYS A 118 15.11 9.67 11.97
CA CYS A 118 14.99 8.38 12.64
C CYS A 118 15.80 7.28 11.93
N ILE A 119 15.63 7.14 10.60
CA ILE A 119 16.40 6.16 9.80
C ILE A 119 17.90 6.37 9.98
N ARG A 120 18.37 7.62 9.86
CA ARG A 120 19.78 7.96 10.00
C ARG A 120 20.32 7.57 11.38
N LYS A 121 19.61 7.89 12.47
CA LYS A 121 20.04 7.48 13.82
C LYS A 121 20.00 5.96 14.02
N LEU A 122 19.01 5.26 13.45
CA LEU A 122 18.97 3.80 13.46
C LEU A 122 20.18 3.20 12.71
N GLU A 123 20.62 3.81 11.61
CA GLU A 123 21.80 3.37 10.85
C GLU A 123 23.12 3.69 11.55
N ASP A 124 23.22 4.86 12.20
CA ASP A 124 24.46 5.36 12.82
C ASP A 124 24.70 4.78 14.23
N GLU A 125 23.64 4.64 15.05
CA GLU A 125 23.76 4.35 16.49
C GLU A 125 23.55 2.87 16.86
N ILE A 126 22.86 2.09 16.01
CA ILE A 126 22.54 0.66 16.25
C ILE A 126 23.40 -0.38 15.49
N PRO A 127 24.35 -0.05 14.57
CA PRO A 127 24.96 -1.06 13.70
C PRO A 127 25.80 -2.14 14.42
N THR A 128 26.04 -1.98 15.72
CA THR A 128 26.79 -2.94 16.57
C THR A 128 25.91 -3.96 17.31
N LEU A 129 24.58 -3.86 17.26
CA LEU A 129 23.68 -4.71 18.03
C LEU A 129 23.16 -5.88 17.21
N ALA A 130 23.85 -7.02 17.29
CA ALA A 130 23.54 -8.25 16.56
C ALA A 130 22.16 -8.88 16.91
N SER A 131 21.47 -8.41 17.94
CA SER A 131 20.25 -9.02 18.46
C SER A 131 18.95 -8.55 17.81
N VAL A 132 18.95 -7.43 17.07
CA VAL A 132 17.72 -6.82 16.53
C VAL A 132 17.84 -6.49 15.04
N ASP A 133 16.91 -7.02 14.24
CA ASP A 133 16.81 -6.76 12.81
C ASP A 133 16.18 -5.38 12.52
N HIS A 134 16.91 -4.32 12.87
CA HIS A 134 16.56 -2.93 12.58
C HIS A 134 16.59 -2.61 11.07
N ARG A 135 17.30 -3.43 10.27
CA ARG A 135 17.40 -3.26 8.81
C ARG A 135 16.05 -3.39 8.15
N SER A 136 15.23 -4.35 8.56
CA SER A 136 13.86 -4.52 8.06
C SER A 136 13.00 -3.28 8.34
N LEU A 137 13.10 -2.69 9.55
CA LEU A 137 12.41 -1.43 9.86
C LEU A 137 12.87 -0.28 8.95
N ILE A 138 14.18 -0.09 8.78
CA ILE A 138 14.73 0.97 7.92
C ILE A 138 14.21 0.85 6.48
N ILE A 139 14.20 -0.36 5.92
CA ILE A 139 13.67 -0.61 4.58
C ILE A 139 12.21 -0.19 4.49
N ILE A 140 11.38 -0.56 5.48
CA ILE A 140 9.96 -0.21 5.48
C ILE A 140 9.74 1.30 5.64
N LEU A 141 10.49 1.96 6.52
CA LEU A 141 10.40 3.42 6.71
C LEU A 141 10.78 4.18 5.43
N ARG A 142 11.78 3.71 4.69
CA ARG A 142 12.15 4.28 3.38
C ARG A 142 11.03 4.13 2.35
N LYS A 143 10.37 2.97 2.30
CA LYS A 143 9.20 2.74 1.44
C LYS A 143 8.04 3.67 1.81
N MET A 144 7.79 3.87 3.11
CA MET A 144 6.79 4.81 3.58
C MET A 144 7.11 6.26 3.17
N ILE A 145 8.36 6.70 3.26
CA ILE A 145 8.78 8.01 2.74
C ILE A 145 8.46 8.10 1.23
N HIS A 146 8.86 7.11 0.45
CA HIS A 146 8.64 7.10 -1.00
C HIS A 146 7.13 7.18 -1.34
N ILE A 147 6.27 6.45 -0.61
CA ILE A 147 4.81 6.59 -0.73
C ILE A 147 4.39 8.04 -0.44
N ASN A 148 4.86 8.64 0.66
CA ASN A 148 4.50 10.00 1.04
C ASN A 148 4.90 11.06 0.01
N GLU A 149 5.98 10.82 -0.75
CA GLU A 149 6.40 11.66 -1.86
C GLU A 149 5.47 11.52 -3.07
N MET A 150 5.11 10.29 -3.40
CA MET A 150 4.20 9.99 -4.51
C MET A 150 2.79 10.54 -4.26
N THR A 151 2.31 10.57 -3.01
CA THR A 151 1.00 11.14 -2.66
C THR A 151 0.92 12.66 -2.82
N SER A 152 2.05 13.36 -3.05
CA SER A 152 2.10 14.79 -3.41
C SER A 152 2.33 15.03 -4.90
N THR A 153 2.22 13.99 -5.74
CA THR A 153 2.36 14.15 -7.20
C THR A 153 1.07 14.68 -7.80
N SER A 154 1.18 15.76 -8.57
CA SER A 154 0.06 16.32 -9.33
C SER A 154 0.27 16.21 -10.85
N VAL A 155 -0.86 16.23 -11.56
CA VAL A 155 -1.00 16.39 -13.01
C VAL A 155 -1.19 17.88 -13.32
N LYS A 156 -0.82 18.31 -14.53
CA LYS A 156 -1.11 19.67 -14.99
C LYS A 156 -2.64 19.90 -15.01
N PRO A 157 -3.16 21.02 -14.48
CA PRO A 157 -4.61 21.26 -14.38
C PRO A 157 -5.37 21.05 -15.70
N CYS A 158 -4.81 21.51 -16.82
CA CYS A 158 -5.41 21.38 -18.15
C CYS A 158 -5.50 19.95 -18.70
N HIS A 159 -4.90 18.97 -18.03
CA HIS A 159 -4.89 17.56 -18.46
C HIS A 159 -5.52 16.61 -17.44
N VAL A 160 -6.05 17.10 -16.32
CA VAL A 160 -6.59 16.23 -15.25
C VAL A 160 -7.69 15.33 -15.80
N VAL A 161 -8.67 15.91 -16.51
CA VAL A 161 -9.78 15.15 -17.11
C VAL A 161 -9.25 14.19 -18.18
N ASP A 162 -8.47 14.68 -19.14
CA ASP A 162 -7.92 13.87 -20.24
C ASP A 162 -7.09 12.68 -19.73
N VAL A 163 -6.27 12.89 -18.70
CA VAL A 163 -5.45 11.81 -18.11
C VAL A 163 -6.34 10.75 -17.47
N PHE A 164 -7.39 11.15 -16.74
CA PHE A 164 -8.39 10.21 -16.24
C PHE A 164 -9.05 9.42 -17.37
N GLU A 165 -9.44 10.09 -18.47
CA GLU A 165 -10.04 9.42 -19.63
C GLU A 165 -9.12 8.37 -20.23
N GLU A 166 -7.85 8.73 -20.43
CA GLU A 166 -6.86 7.84 -21.01
C GLU A 166 -6.53 6.66 -20.09
N MET A 167 -6.46 6.86 -18.76
CA MET A 167 -6.29 5.76 -17.81
C MET A 167 -7.50 4.80 -17.79
N ILE A 168 -8.73 5.33 -17.86
CA ILE A 168 -9.94 4.50 -17.99
C ILE A 168 -9.88 3.72 -19.32
N SER A 169 -9.61 4.42 -20.43
CA SER A 169 -9.52 3.84 -21.76
C SER A 169 -8.46 2.75 -21.87
N ASP A 170 -7.29 2.94 -21.25
CA ASP A 170 -6.23 1.94 -21.17
C ASP A 170 -6.69 0.69 -20.42
N THR A 171 -7.46 0.87 -19.35
CA THR A 171 -8.01 -0.24 -18.58
C THR A 171 -9.11 -0.98 -19.33
N ASP A 172 -9.98 -0.26 -20.03
CA ASP A 172 -11.03 -0.83 -20.87
C ASP A 172 -10.45 -1.68 -22.01
N LEU A 173 -9.34 -1.24 -22.60
CA LEU A 173 -8.69 -1.91 -23.72
C LEU A 173 -8.21 -3.33 -23.34
N ILE A 174 -7.67 -3.51 -22.13
CA ILE A 174 -7.28 -4.84 -21.65
C ILE A 174 -8.43 -5.63 -21.04
N SER A 175 -9.52 -4.96 -20.68
CA SER A 175 -10.68 -5.58 -20.05
C SER A 175 -11.69 -6.15 -21.06
N THR A 176 -11.71 -5.60 -22.28
CA THR A 176 -12.69 -5.96 -23.32
C THR A 176 -12.29 -7.26 -24.04
N LYS A 177 -13.26 -8.14 -24.29
CA LYS A 177 -13.03 -9.38 -25.05
C LYS A 177 -12.81 -9.05 -26.53
N VAL A 178 -11.73 -9.58 -27.12
CA VAL A 178 -11.43 -9.44 -28.54
C VAL A 178 -12.18 -10.55 -29.30
N ASP A 179 -13.30 -10.18 -29.91
CA ASP A 179 -14.19 -11.04 -30.70
C ASP A 179 -14.76 -12.27 -29.96
N GLY A 180 -16.02 -12.62 -30.25
CA GLY A 180 -16.84 -13.59 -29.49
C GLY A 180 -16.33 -15.05 -29.43
N SER A 181 -15.06 -15.30 -29.78
CA SER A 181 -14.41 -16.62 -29.74
C SER A 181 -13.72 -16.94 -28.41
N SER A 182 -13.26 -15.95 -27.63
CA SER A 182 -12.58 -16.21 -26.34
C SER A 182 -13.56 -16.21 -25.15
N GLN A 183 -13.48 -17.26 -24.33
CA GLN A 183 -14.29 -17.33 -23.10
C GLN A 183 -13.84 -16.31 -22.05
N SER A 184 -12.54 -15.95 -22.02
CA SER A 184 -11.93 -15.02 -21.06
C SER A 184 -11.45 -13.72 -21.70
N SER A 185 -11.44 -12.63 -20.92
CA SER A 185 -10.86 -11.35 -21.35
C SER A 185 -9.32 -11.37 -21.25
N PRO A 186 -8.60 -10.48 -21.94
CA PRO A 186 -7.15 -10.37 -21.78
C PRO A 186 -6.74 -10.11 -20.32
N LEU A 187 -7.44 -9.21 -19.61
CA LEU A 187 -7.20 -8.92 -18.20
C LEU A 187 -7.41 -10.15 -17.29
N GLU A 188 -8.46 -10.93 -17.54
CA GLU A 188 -8.70 -12.19 -16.80
C GLU A 188 -7.56 -13.18 -17.02
N GLN A 189 -7.11 -13.34 -18.28
CA GLN A 189 -5.99 -14.22 -18.61
C GLN A 189 -4.69 -13.77 -17.95
N LEU A 190 -4.45 -12.46 -17.85
CA LEU A 190 -3.29 -11.90 -17.16
C LEU A 190 -3.32 -12.27 -15.68
N PHE A 191 -4.45 -12.09 -14.98
CA PHE A 191 -4.56 -12.48 -13.58
C PHE A 191 -4.44 -14.00 -13.37
N ILE A 192 -5.04 -14.81 -14.25
CA ILE A 192 -4.89 -16.27 -14.21
C ILE A 192 -3.41 -16.65 -14.35
N LYS A 193 -2.71 -16.10 -15.36
CA LYS A 193 -1.29 -16.35 -15.58
C LYS A 193 -0.45 -15.91 -14.38
N ALA A 194 -0.75 -14.75 -13.79
CA ALA A 194 -0.06 -14.27 -12.60
C ALA A 194 -0.30 -15.18 -11.39
N ALA A 195 -1.53 -15.67 -11.20
CA ALA A 195 -1.85 -16.64 -10.16
C ALA A 195 -1.09 -17.96 -10.35
N ILE A 196 -1.03 -18.50 -11.58
CA ILE A 196 -0.24 -19.70 -11.89
C ILE A 196 1.24 -19.46 -11.55
N ASN A 197 1.81 -18.35 -12.01
CA ASN A 197 3.21 -18.01 -11.77
C ASN A 197 3.51 -17.88 -10.27
N ALA A 198 2.62 -17.24 -9.51
CA ALA A 198 2.77 -17.11 -8.07
C ALA A 198 2.70 -18.47 -7.36
N HIS A 199 1.72 -19.31 -7.71
CA HIS A 199 1.60 -20.66 -7.14
C HIS A 199 2.86 -21.50 -7.41
N ASN A 200 3.42 -21.42 -8.62
CA ASN A 200 4.65 -22.10 -8.99
C ASN A 200 5.87 -21.53 -8.23
N ALA A 201 6.00 -20.21 -8.14
CA ALA A 201 7.15 -19.57 -7.50
C ALA A 201 7.23 -19.85 -5.99
N TYR A 202 6.08 -19.90 -5.32
CA TYR A 202 6.00 -20.15 -3.87
C TYR A 202 5.79 -21.63 -3.52
N ASN A 203 5.86 -22.54 -4.52
CA ASN A 203 5.67 -23.97 -4.34
C ASN A 203 4.42 -24.31 -3.53
N LEU A 204 3.27 -23.69 -3.85
CA LEU A 204 2.02 -23.91 -3.10
C LEU A 204 1.38 -25.29 -3.35
N ASN A 205 2.18 -26.24 -3.83
CA ASN A 205 1.79 -27.61 -4.07
C ASN A 205 1.63 -28.37 -2.76
N THR A 206 0.39 -28.32 -2.27
CA THR A 206 -0.40 -29.43 -1.72
C THR A 206 0.33 -30.78 -1.62
N SER A 207 0.47 -31.24 -0.38
CA SER A 207 0.71 -32.61 0.11
C SER A 207 0.68 -33.76 -0.93
N PRO A 208 1.64 -34.73 -0.88
CA PRO A 208 1.92 -35.74 -1.92
C PRO A 208 0.88 -36.89 -2.09
N ILE A 209 -0.42 -36.64 -1.88
CA ILE A 209 -1.47 -37.67 -1.90
C ILE A 209 -2.42 -37.48 -3.09
N SER A 210 -2.45 -38.48 -3.99
CA SER A 210 -3.27 -38.73 -5.20
C SER A 210 -3.54 -37.57 -6.18
N SER A 211 -3.05 -37.71 -7.41
CA SER A 211 -2.76 -36.64 -8.37
C SER A 211 -3.94 -36.08 -9.18
N ASP A 212 -4.98 -36.87 -9.47
CA ASP A 212 -5.84 -36.51 -10.61
C ASP A 212 -7.00 -35.58 -10.22
N ALA A 213 -7.71 -35.86 -9.12
CA ALA A 213 -8.83 -35.03 -8.66
C ALA A 213 -8.38 -33.64 -8.16
N ARG A 214 -7.24 -33.57 -7.45
CA ARG A 214 -6.68 -32.30 -6.94
C ARG A 214 -6.24 -31.36 -8.04
N SER A 215 -5.82 -31.88 -9.20
CA SER A 215 -5.37 -31.05 -10.33
C SER A 215 -6.51 -30.18 -10.88
N ALA A 216 -7.73 -30.74 -10.98
CA ALA A 216 -8.90 -30.03 -11.47
C ALA A 216 -9.44 -29.00 -10.46
N GLU A 217 -9.41 -29.34 -9.17
CA GLU A 217 -9.78 -28.42 -8.08
C GLU A 217 -8.81 -27.23 -8.00
N ASN A 218 -7.50 -27.48 -8.06
CA ASN A 218 -6.47 -26.44 -8.05
C ASN A 218 -6.61 -25.50 -9.26
N LEU A 219 -6.89 -26.04 -10.45
CA LEU A 219 -7.13 -25.24 -11.64
C LEU A 219 -8.38 -24.36 -11.47
N THR A 220 -9.48 -24.93 -10.96
CA THR A 220 -10.71 -24.18 -10.70
C THR A 220 -10.48 -23.04 -9.71
N HIS A 221 -9.70 -23.29 -8.64
CA HIS A 221 -9.33 -22.28 -7.66
C HIS A 221 -8.52 -21.13 -8.29
N ILE A 222 -7.51 -21.44 -9.10
CA ILE A 222 -6.70 -20.45 -9.83
C ILE A 222 -7.57 -19.61 -10.78
N LEU A 223 -8.50 -20.26 -11.50
CA LEU A 223 -9.44 -19.57 -12.38
C LEU A 223 -10.36 -18.62 -11.59
N ASN A 224 -10.83 -19.02 -10.42
CA ASN A 224 -11.66 -18.17 -9.55
C ASN A 224 -10.86 -16.98 -9.03
N ILE A 225 -9.61 -17.16 -8.59
CA ILE A 225 -8.72 -16.06 -8.20
C ILE A 225 -8.59 -15.04 -9.34
N GLY A 226 -8.31 -15.52 -10.55
CA GLY A 226 -8.16 -14.65 -11.73
C GLY A 226 -9.42 -13.85 -12.04
N LYS A 227 -10.59 -14.51 -12.01
CA LYS A 227 -11.91 -13.86 -12.19
C LYS A 227 -12.19 -12.82 -11.11
N THR A 228 -11.88 -13.12 -9.86
CA THR A 228 -12.09 -12.20 -8.74
C THR A 228 -11.26 -10.93 -8.90
N PHE A 229 -9.97 -11.04 -9.21
CA PHE A 229 -9.12 -9.87 -9.46
C PHE A 229 -9.58 -9.04 -10.66
N GLN A 230 -10.03 -9.70 -11.74
CA GLN A 230 -10.64 -9.01 -12.88
C GLN A 230 -11.90 -8.24 -12.46
N GLN A 231 -12.81 -8.87 -11.70
CA GLN A 231 -14.04 -8.23 -11.23
C GLN A 231 -13.76 -6.99 -10.38
N VAL A 232 -12.78 -7.07 -9.47
CA VAL A 232 -12.34 -5.93 -8.67
C VAL A 232 -11.78 -4.82 -9.55
N SER A 233 -10.93 -5.15 -10.52
CA SER A 233 -10.32 -4.16 -11.42
C SER A 233 -11.37 -3.43 -12.28
N LEU A 234 -12.39 -4.16 -12.75
CA LEU A 234 -13.53 -3.58 -13.45
C LEU A 234 -14.35 -2.67 -12.54
N LEU A 235 -14.52 -3.03 -11.27
CA LEU A 235 -15.24 -2.19 -10.30
C LEU A 235 -14.47 -0.90 -10.00
N VAL A 236 -13.15 -0.96 -9.85
CA VAL A 236 -12.27 0.20 -9.72
C VAL A 236 -12.50 1.14 -10.91
N THR A 237 -12.39 0.62 -12.14
CA THR A 237 -12.56 1.39 -13.38
C THR A 237 -13.92 2.08 -13.45
N ARG A 238 -15.01 1.35 -13.18
CA ARG A 238 -16.37 1.91 -13.14
C ARG A 238 -16.52 3.00 -12.08
N THR A 239 -15.91 2.82 -10.91
CA THR A 239 -16.00 3.79 -9.82
C THR A 239 -15.20 5.05 -10.15
N ILE A 240 -14.03 4.93 -10.78
CA ILE A 240 -13.26 6.08 -11.31
C ILE A 240 -14.11 6.84 -12.34
N GLN A 241 -14.77 6.12 -13.25
CA GLN A 241 -15.65 6.71 -14.26
C GLN A 241 -16.83 7.47 -13.62
N GLN A 242 -17.41 6.96 -12.54
CA GLN A 242 -18.48 7.65 -11.80
C GLN A 242 -17.97 8.91 -11.07
N ILE A 243 -16.80 8.84 -10.44
CA ILE A 243 -16.17 10.01 -9.80
C ILE A 243 -15.96 11.09 -10.85
N ARG A 244 -15.41 10.74 -12.02
CA ARG A 244 -15.23 11.66 -13.14
C ARG A 244 -16.53 12.39 -13.50
N LEU A 245 -17.65 11.66 -13.64
CA LEU A 245 -18.94 12.27 -14.00
C LEU A 245 -19.46 13.26 -12.95
N GLY A 246 -19.02 13.14 -11.70
CA GLY A 246 -19.39 14.03 -10.60
C GLY A 246 -18.40 15.17 -10.33
N LEU A 247 -17.19 15.12 -10.89
CA LEU A 247 -16.18 16.15 -10.69
C LEU A 247 -16.52 17.39 -11.52
N ARG A 248 -16.75 18.52 -10.85
CA ARG A 248 -16.61 19.84 -11.47
C ARG A 248 -15.12 20.11 -11.65
N GLU A 249 -14.73 20.78 -12.74
CA GLU A 249 -13.31 21.11 -13.00
C GLU A 249 -12.63 21.84 -11.82
N GLU A 250 -13.39 22.61 -11.05
CA GLU A 250 -12.90 23.35 -9.88
C GLU A 250 -12.70 22.49 -8.61
N ASP A 251 -13.37 21.33 -8.54
CA ASP A 251 -13.32 20.42 -7.38
C ASP A 251 -12.36 19.23 -7.60
N ALA A 252 -11.94 18.99 -8.85
CA ALA A 252 -11.00 17.93 -9.18
C ALA A 252 -9.61 18.31 -8.67
N GLY A 253 -9.21 17.72 -7.55
CA GLY A 253 -7.82 17.74 -7.12
C GLY A 253 -6.92 17.34 -8.29
N ASN A 254 -5.78 18.03 -8.45
CA ASN A 254 -4.82 17.73 -9.52
C ASN A 254 -4.07 16.40 -9.29
N ASP A 255 -4.48 15.57 -8.34
CA ASP A 255 -3.79 14.38 -7.82
C ASP A 255 -4.37 13.07 -8.40
N VAL A 256 -4.59 13.03 -9.73
CA VAL A 256 -5.10 11.86 -10.46
C VAL A 256 -4.51 10.51 -10.00
N PRO A 257 -3.18 10.30 -9.99
CA PRO A 257 -2.61 9.01 -9.57
C PRO A 257 -2.94 8.64 -8.12
N TYR A 258 -3.05 9.63 -7.23
CA TYR A 258 -3.43 9.42 -5.85
C TYR A 258 -4.89 8.98 -5.72
N GLN A 259 -5.81 9.61 -6.46
CA GLN A 259 -7.22 9.22 -6.42
C GLN A 259 -7.44 7.79 -6.92
N VAL A 260 -6.77 7.41 -8.01
CA VAL A 260 -6.79 6.04 -8.53
C VAL A 260 -6.21 5.07 -7.50
N PHE A 261 -5.10 5.42 -6.86
CA PHE A 261 -4.48 4.64 -5.80
C PHE A 261 -5.42 4.43 -4.61
N LEU A 262 -5.95 5.52 -4.05
CA LEU A 262 -6.82 5.51 -2.87
C LEU A 262 -8.03 4.60 -3.07
N LEU A 263 -8.69 4.75 -4.22
CA LEU A 263 -9.85 3.94 -4.57
C LEU A 263 -9.46 2.46 -4.77
N SER A 264 -8.35 2.20 -5.45
CA SER A 264 -7.85 0.83 -5.65
C SER A 264 -7.52 0.15 -4.32
N THR A 265 -6.84 0.85 -3.40
CA THR A 265 -6.51 0.31 -2.08
C THR A 265 -7.75 0.10 -1.23
N LYS A 266 -8.72 1.03 -1.28
CA LYS A 266 -9.99 0.89 -0.57
C LYS A 266 -10.74 -0.37 -1.03
N LEU A 267 -10.94 -0.51 -2.35
CA LEU A 267 -11.65 -1.67 -2.91
C LEU A 267 -10.86 -2.96 -2.69
N PHE A 268 -9.53 -2.91 -2.66
CA PHE A 268 -8.70 -4.06 -2.29
C PHE A 268 -9.03 -4.56 -0.88
N HIS A 269 -9.06 -3.68 0.11
CA HIS A 269 -9.37 -4.08 1.49
C HIS A 269 -10.83 -4.46 1.70
N GLU A 270 -11.77 -3.68 1.15
CA GLU A 270 -13.20 -3.88 1.39
C GLU A 270 -13.79 -5.06 0.59
N ILE A 271 -13.27 -5.31 -0.61
CA ILE A 271 -13.88 -6.24 -1.57
C ILE A 271 -12.94 -7.39 -1.87
N THR A 272 -11.71 -7.13 -2.31
CA THR A 272 -10.77 -8.21 -2.69
C THR A 272 -10.50 -9.16 -1.54
N LEU A 273 -10.25 -8.64 -0.33
CA LEU A 273 -9.99 -9.45 0.87
C LEU A 273 -11.25 -10.06 1.51
N SER A 274 -12.45 -9.80 0.94
CA SER A 274 -13.70 -10.47 1.33
C SER A 274 -13.93 -11.77 0.56
N PHE A 275 -13.24 -11.99 -0.56
CA PHE A 275 -13.37 -13.21 -1.33
C PHE A 275 -12.62 -14.37 -0.65
N PRO A 276 -13.29 -15.51 -0.38
CA PRO A 276 -12.68 -16.64 0.30
C PRO A 276 -11.41 -17.17 -0.39
N GLU A 277 -11.39 -17.19 -1.72
CA GLU A 277 -10.27 -17.70 -2.52
C GLU A 277 -9.02 -16.83 -2.36
N ILE A 278 -9.19 -15.52 -2.21
CA ILE A 278 -8.07 -14.59 -2.02
C ILE A 278 -7.63 -14.57 -0.55
N GLN A 279 -8.59 -14.61 0.38
CA GLN A 279 -8.28 -14.59 1.81
C GLN A 279 -7.38 -15.74 2.25
N GLN A 280 -7.44 -16.89 1.56
CA GLN A 280 -6.63 -18.07 1.85
C GLN A 280 -5.20 -17.97 1.28
N LEU A 281 -4.92 -17.01 0.39
CA LEU A 281 -3.61 -16.88 -0.21
C LEU A 281 -2.63 -16.22 0.78
N PRO A 282 -1.38 -16.72 0.86
CA PRO A 282 -0.30 -15.98 1.48
C PRO A 282 -0.17 -14.60 0.84
N ILE A 283 0.04 -13.58 1.68
CA ILE A 283 0.19 -12.21 1.18
C ILE A 283 1.26 -12.07 0.09
N PRO A 284 2.43 -12.73 0.16
CA PRO A 284 3.41 -12.67 -0.94
C PRO A 284 2.88 -13.07 -2.32
N ILE A 285 1.85 -13.92 -2.37
CA ILE A 285 1.19 -14.36 -3.61
C ILE A 285 0.19 -13.34 -4.10
N ILE A 286 -0.62 -12.79 -3.20
CA ILE A 286 -1.50 -11.65 -3.50
C ILE A 286 -0.67 -10.50 -4.08
N THR A 287 0.44 -10.17 -3.39
CA THR A 287 1.42 -9.17 -3.79
C THR A 287 2.00 -9.47 -5.18
N PHE A 288 2.42 -10.71 -5.43
CA PHE A 288 2.95 -11.10 -6.73
C PHE A 288 1.92 -10.96 -7.87
N ILE A 289 0.68 -11.43 -7.65
CA ILE A 289 -0.39 -11.36 -8.65
C ILE A 289 -0.69 -9.90 -8.99
N ILE A 290 -0.86 -9.08 -7.96
CA ILE A 290 -1.13 -7.66 -8.09
C ILE A 290 0.02 -6.97 -8.82
N ILE A 291 1.28 -7.14 -8.38
CA ILE A 291 2.42 -6.43 -8.97
C ILE A 291 2.57 -6.82 -10.44
N LEU A 292 2.58 -8.12 -10.74
CA LEU A 292 2.78 -8.60 -12.10
C LEU A 292 1.72 -8.06 -13.07
N CYS A 293 0.46 -7.98 -12.63
CA CYS A 293 -0.64 -7.45 -13.46
C CYS A 293 -0.70 -5.92 -13.48
N ALA A 294 -0.57 -5.26 -12.32
CA ALA A 294 -0.82 -3.83 -12.18
C ALA A 294 0.31 -2.96 -12.73
N THR A 295 1.57 -3.38 -12.59
CA THR A 295 2.68 -2.49 -12.97
C THR A 295 3.06 -2.70 -14.43
N ASN A 296 3.18 -3.94 -14.88
CA ASN A 296 3.75 -4.20 -16.20
C ASN A 296 2.75 -3.97 -17.33
N GLU A 297 1.53 -4.48 -17.19
CA GLU A 297 0.58 -4.50 -18.30
C GLU A 297 -0.08 -3.13 -18.53
N TRP A 298 -0.49 -2.43 -17.47
CA TRP A 298 -1.02 -1.07 -17.61
C TRP A 298 0.03 -0.08 -18.15
N GLN A 299 1.30 -0.20 -17.72
CA GLN A 299 2.38 0.62 -18.27
C GLN A 299 2.66 0.27 -19.73
N ASN A 300 2.65 -1.01 -20.10
CA ASN A 300 2.83 -1.45 -21.49
C ASN A 300 1.72 -0.92 -22.40
N VAL A 301 0.46 -0.97 -21.98
CA VAL A 301 -0.67 -0.44 -22.74
C VAL A 301 -0.52 1.07 -22.95
N SER A 302 -0.20 1.80 -21.87
CA SER A 302 0.05 3.24 -21.96
C SER A 302 1.24 3.56 -22.87
N PHE A 303 2.28 2.71 -22.89
CA PHE A 303 3.45 2.87 -23.75
C PHE A 303 3.12 2.63 -25.23
N VAL A 304 2.36 1.58 -25.54
CA VAL A 304 1.91 1.28 -26.91
C VAL A 304 1.08 2.43 -27.49
N ARG A 305 0.26 3.07 -26.65
CA ARG A 305 -0.56 4.23 -27.04
C ARG A 305 0.16 5.57 -26.96
N TYR A 306 1.43 5.59 -26.55
CA TYR A 306 2.18 6.83 -26.41
C TYR A 306 2.25 7.62 -27.73
N ALA A 307 2.37 6.92 -28.86
CA ALA A 307 2.46 7.54 -30.18
C ALA A 307 1.11 8.04 -30.74
N SER A 308 -0.02 7.59 -30.19
CA SER A 308 -1.35 7.95 -30.70
C SER A 308 -1.98 9.15 -29.99
N ARG A 309 -1.39 9.64 -28.90
CA ARG A 309 -1.86 10.82 -28.15
C ARG A 309 -0.94 12.01 -28.39
N GLY A 310 -1.43 13.21 -28.07
CA GLY A 310 -0.59 14.40 -28.04
C GLY A 310 0.57 14.23 -27.04
N PRO A 311 1.76 14.81 -27.31
CA PRO A 311 2.97 14.55 -26.54
C PRO A 311 2.84 14.90 -25.05
N ASP A 312 2.16 16.01 -24.73
CA ASP A 312 1.93 16.42 -23.35
C ASP A 312 1.00 15.47 -22.60
N LEU A 313 -0.11 15.07 -23.23
CA LEU A 313 -1.06 14.11 -22.66
C LEU A 313 -0.39 12.75 -22.45
N SER A 314 0.32 12.23 -23.45
CA SER A 314 1.09 10.98 -23.35
C SER A 314 2.06 11.00 -22.16
N LYS A 315 2.75 12.12 -21.95
CA LYS A 315 3.68 12.28 -20.83
C LYS A 315 2.98 12.26 -19.48
N GLU A 316 1.89 13.02 -19.32
CA GLU A 316 1.16 13.07 -18.06
C GLU A 316 0.43 11.76 -17.75
N THR A 317 -0.14 11.08 -18.76
CA THR A 317 -0.77 9.76 -18.60
C THR A 317 0.25 8.70 -18.22
N PHE A 318 1.39 8.63 -18.90
CA PHE A 318 2.44 7.67 -18.55
C PHE A 318 2.99 7.93 -17.13
N LYS A 319 3.26 9.19 -16.79
CA LYS A 319 3.68 9.58 -15.44
C LYS A 319 2.66 9.17 -14.39
N SER A 320 1.36 9.36 -14.66
CA SER A 320 0.29 9.01 -13.72
C SER A 320 0.18 7.50 -13.51
N TRP A 321 0.26 6.71 -14.59
CA TRP A 321 0.33 5.25 -14.49
C TRP A 321 1.54 4.79 -13.69
N TRP A 322 2.73 5.34 -13.97
CA TRP A 322 3.93 5.05 -13.21
C TRP A 322 3.66 5.40 -11.73
N VAL A 323 3.42 6.67 -11.36
CA VAL A 323 3.24 7.06 -9.95
C VAL A 323 2.21 6.19 -9.22
N PHE A 324 1.05 5.90 -9.83
CA PHE A 324 0.09 4.95 -9.29
C PHE A 324 0.69 3.56 -9.05
N SER A 325 1.31 2.96 -10.08
CA SER A 325 1.88 1.62 -10.04
C SER A 325 2.88 1.42 -8.90
N SER A 326 3.91 2.27 -8.73
CA SER A 326 4.82 2.02 -7.60
C SER A 326 4.33 2.54 -6.27
N MET A 327 3.43 3.51 -6.21
CA MET A 327 2.76 3.80 -4.95
C MET A 327 1.96 2.58 -4.47
N TYR A 328 1.26 1.90 -5.36
CA TYR A 328 0.55 0.66 -5.06
C TYR A 328 1.50 -0.49 -4.70
N GLN A 329 2.61 -0.66 -5.43
CA GLN A 329 3.63 -1.67 -5.12
C GLN A 329 4.26 -1.46 -3.73
N GLU A 330 4.68 -0.23 -3.42
CA GLU A 330 5.26 0.10 -2.12
C GLU A 330 4.24 -0.08 -1.02
N TYR A 331 3.00 0.36 -1.24
CA TYR A 331 1.90 0.17 -0.31
C TYR A 331 1.69 -1.31 0.05
N ILE A 332 1.55 -2.17 -0.96
CA ILE A 332 1.35 -3.60 -0.76
C ILE A 332 2.56 -4.22 -0.07
N SER A 333 3.79 -3.79 -0.40
CA SER A 333 5.01 -4.22 0.28
C SER A 333 4.97 -3.87 1.77
N VAL A 334 4.58 -2.65 2.14
CA VAL A 334 4.46 -2.21 3.54
C VAL A 334 3.34 -2.97 4.28
N ILE A 335 2.17 -3.12 3.66
CA ILE A 335 1.04 -3.85 4.26
C ILE A 335 1.41 -5.32 4.49
N SER A 336 2.14 -5.94 3.56
CA SER A 336 2.59 -7.34 3.71
C SER A 336 3.41 -7.53 4.97
N GLU A 337 4.37 -6.65 5.21
CA GLU A 337 5.22 -6.67 6.40
C GLU A 337 4.42 -6.38 7.67
N LEU A 338 3.53 -5.39 7.64
CA LEU A 338 2.68 -5.06 8.79
C LEU A 338 1.80 -6.24 9.20
N VAL A 339 1.17 -6.91 8.23
CA VAL A 339 0.31 -8.07 8.53
C VAL A 339 1.15 -9.26 9.01
N ALA A 340 2.27 -9.57 8.36
CA ALA A 340 3.17 -10.64 8.78
C ALA A 340 3.69 -10.42 10.21
N LEU A 341 4.09 -9.19 10.53
CA LEU A 341 4.53 -8.81 11.86
C LEU A 341 3.40 -8.90 12.88
N SER A 342 2.20 -8.44 12.53
CA SER A 342 1.03 -8.53 13.41
C SER A 342 0.64 -9.97 13.74
N HIS A 343 0.74 -10.89 12.78
CA HIS A 343 0.49 -12.32 13.02
C HIS A 343 1.59 -12.96 13.88
N THR A 344 2.85 -12.58 13.65
CA THR A 344 3.99 -13.09 14.45
C THR A 344 3.90 -12.66 15.91
N LEU A 345 3.28 -11.52 16.19
CA LEU A 345 3.13 -10.91 17.51
C LEU A 345 1.72 -11.08 18.13
N SER A 346 0.84 -11.82 17.45
CA SER A 346 -0.48 -12.21 17.96
C SER A 346 -0.37 -13.48 18.78
#